data_AF-A0AA51LRV7-F1
#
_entry.id   AF-A0AA51LRV7-F1
#
_cell.length_a   1.000
_cell.length_b   1.000
_cell.length_c   1.000
_cell.angle_alpha   90.00
_cell.angle_beta   90.00
_cell.angle_gamma   90.00
#
_symmetry.space_group_name_H-M   'P 1'
#
loop_
_entity.id
_entity.type
_entity.pdbx_description
1 polymer ?
#
loop_
_entity_poly.entity_id
_entity_poly.type
_entity_poly.pdbx_seq_one_letter_code
_entity_poly.pdbx_strand_id
1 'polypeptide(L)' 'MPTPSKGPRKEVKTRVPEDVREVLEVMAASSGASSLSQYVADLLSSLAGRPDLVREIHQEVMPMPLSA' A
#
# COMPACT_ATOMS: atom_id res chain seq x y z
N MET A 1 -8.15 20.13 9.65
CA MET A 1 -8.94 19.74 8.47
C MET A 1 -9.15 18.23 8.52
N PRO A 2 -10.36 17.69 8.25
CA PRO A 2 -10.53 16.24 8.17
C PRO A 2 -9.73 15.73 6.96
N THR A 3 -8.79 14.83 7.22
CA THR A 3 -8.04 14.16 6.15
C THR A 3 -9.03 13.36 5.32
N PRO A 4 -9.07 13.52 3.97
CA PRO A 4 -9.92 12.71 3.12
C PRO A 4 -9.68 11.24 3.45
N SER A 5 -10.74 10.53 3.87
CA SER A 5 -10.59 9.13 4.18
C SER A 5 -10.29 8.42 2.86
N LYS A 6 -9.27 7.58 2.91
CA LYS A 6 -8.82 6.71 1.83
C LYS A 6 -9.90 5.61 1.60
N GLY A 7 -11.18 5.95 1.45
CA GLY A 7 -12.30 5.03 1.27
C GLY A 7 -12.66 4.16 2.51
N PRO A 8 -13.64 3.24 2.36
CA PRO A 8 -14.07 2.34 3.42
C PRO A 8 -12.97 1.32 3.75
N ARG A 9 -12.49 1.33 5.00
CA ARG A 9 -11.40 0.46 5.48
C ARG A 9 -11.56 0.18 6.97
N LYS A 10 -11.07 -0.98 7.41
CA LYS A 10 -10.95 -1.33 8.83
C LYS A 10 -9.47 -1.49 9.18
N GLU A 11 -9.08 -1.01 10.34
CA GLU A 11 -7.71 -1.15 10.83
C GLU A 11 -7.45 -2.61 11.24
N VAL A 12 -6.32 -3.16 10.83
CA VAL A 12 -5.82 -4.46 11.28
C VAL A 12 -4.64 -4.20 12.21
N LYS A 13 -4.83 -4.46 13.52
CA LYS A 13 -3.76 -4.33 14.52
C LYS A 13 -3.14 -5.70 14.79
N THR A 14 -1.83 -5.81 14.60
CA THR A 14 -1.06 -6.99 14.94
C THR A 14 0.31 -6.61 15.48
N ARG A 15 1.00 -7.57 16.12
CA ARG A 15 2.41 -7.44 16.51
C ARG A 15 3.22 -8.41 15.67
N VAL A 16 4.29 -7.91 15.06
CA VAL A 16 5.29 -8.71 14.36
C VAL A 16 6.62 -8.62 15.12
N PRO A 17 7.52 -9.62 15.00
CA PRO A 17 8.87 -9.50 15.49
C PRO A 17 9.57 -8.23 14.96
N GLU A 18 10.50 -7.67 15.73
CA GLU A 18 11.20 -6.44 15.38
C GLU A 18 11.96 -6.57 14.06
N ASP A 19 12.71 -7.67 13.90
CA ASP A 19 13.43 -8.00 12.66
C ASP A 19 12.50 -7.98 11.43
N VAL A 20 11.26 -8.47 11.58
CA VAL A 20 10.27 -8.47 10.49
C VAL A 20 9.80 -7.04 10.20
N ARG A 21 9.63 -6.21 11.22
CA ARG A 21 9.27 -4.79 11.06
C ARG A 21 10.35 -4.03 10.30
N GLU A 22 11.62 -4.25 10.63
CA GLU A 22 12.75 -3.63 9.91
C GLU A 22 12.77 -4.02 8.43
N VAL A 23 12.58 -5.31 8.13
CA VAL A 23 12.50 -5.79 6.74
C VAL A 23 11.32 -5.13 6.00
N LEU A 24 10.15 -5.00 6.64
CA LEU A 24 8.99 -4.32 6.04
C LEU A 24 9.26 -2.83 5.78
N GLU A 25 10.01 -2.15 6.64
CA GLU A 25 10.40 -0.75 6.44
C GLU A 25 11.32 -0.58 5.22
N VAL A 26 12.32 -1.46 5.07
CA VAL A 26 13.22 -1.48 3.89
C VAL A 26 12.43 -1.73 2.60
N MET A 27 11.51 -2.69 2.61
CA MET A 27 10.69 -2.99 1.44
C MET A 27 9.73 -1.84 1.10
N ALA A 28 9.09 -1.22 2.10
CA ALA A 28 8.20 -0.07 1.89
C ALA A 28 8.95 1.13 1.28
N ALA A 29 10.18 1.40 1.75
CA ALA A 29 11.02 2.46 1.19
C ALA A 29 11.37 2.20 -0.29
N SER A 30 11.47 0.93 -0.68
CA SER A 30 11.82 0.52 -2.06
C SER A 30 10.62 0.37 -2.98
N SER A 31 9.39 0.35 -2.46
CA SER A 31 8.18 0.05 -3.22
C SER A 31 7.45 1.26 -3.80
N GLY A 32 7.90 2.48 -3.49
CA GLY A 32 7.19 3.72 -3.83
C GLY A 32 5.96 4.02 -2.97
N ALA A 33 5.75 3.28 -1.88
CA ALA A 33 4.63 3.53 -0.96
C ALA A 33 4.91 4.78 -0.10
N SER A 34 3.87 5.56 0.17
CA SER A 34 3.95 6.79 0.97
C SER A 34 4.22 6.53 2.46
N SER A 35 3.93 5.31 2.95
CA SER A 35 4.12 4.92 4.35
C SER A 35 4.13 3.41 4.52
N LEU A 36 4.72 2.93 5.61
CA LEU A 36 4.71 1.52 6.00
C LEU A 36 3.29 0.95 6.10
N SER A 37 2.37 1.68 6.75
CA SER A 37 0.98 1.24 6.91
C SER A 37 0.26 1.07 5.57
N GLN A 38 0.56 1.93 4.59
CA GLN A 38 -0.01 1.79 3.26
C GLN A 38 0.62 0.65 2.47
N TYR A 39 1.94 0.49 2.56
CA TYR A 39 2.65 -0.66 1.99
C TYR A 39 2.06 -1.99 2.49
N VAL A 40 1.89 -2.14 3.80
CA VAL A 40 1.29 -3.35 4.39
C VAL A 40 -0.15 -3.54 3.96
N ALA A 41 -0.95 -2.47 3.86
CA ALA A 41 -2.33 -2.56 3.39
C ALA A 41 -2.42 -3.07 1.95
N ASP A 42 -1.56 -2.57 1.06
CA ASP A 42 -1.50 -3.02 -0.33
C ASP A 42 -0.97 -4.46 -0.45
N LEU A 43 0.02 -4.83 0.37
CA LEU A 43 0.57 -6.19 0.41
C LEU A 43 -0.48 -7.20 0.88
N LEU A 44 -1.26 -6.86 1.91
CA LEU A 44 -2.39 -7.69 2.37
C LEU A 44 -3.48 -7.80 1.31
N SER A 45 -3.77 -6.71 0.58
CA SER A 45 -4.77 -6.73 -0.50
C SER A 45 -4.33 -7.65 -1.64
N SER A 46 -3.05 -7.57 -2.03
CA SER A 46 -2.45 -8.45 -3.02
C SER A 46 -2.48 -9.91 -2.57
N LEU A 47 -2.04 -10.20 -1.35
CA LEU A 47 -2.03 -11.54 -0.77
C LEU A 47 -3.43 -12.14 -0.66
N ALA A 48 -4.45 -11.33 -0.37
CA ALA A 48 -5.84 -11.74 -0.32
C ALA A 48 -6.48 -11.95 -1.70
N GLY A 49 -5.72 -11.83 -2.80
CA GLY A 49 -6.25 -11.95 -4.16
C GLY A 49 -7.14 -10.78 -4.59
N ARG A 50 -6.93 -9.59 -4.00
CA ARG A 50 -7.64 -8.34 -4.30
C ARG A 50 -6.69 -7.25 -4.79
N PRO A 51 -5.98 -7.47 -5.91
CA PRO A 51 -5.08 -6.47 -6.49
C PRO A 51 -5.81 -5.20 -6.92
N ASP A 52 -7.13 -5.27 -7.18
CA ASP A 52 -7.99 -4.13 -7.48
C ASP A 52 -8.10 -3.12 -6.33
N LEU A 53 -7.75 -3.52 -5.11
CA LEU A 53 -7.75 -2.66 -3.92
C LEU A 53 -6.38 -2.07 -3.60
N VAL A 54 -5.32 -2.46 -4.33
CA VAL A 54 -3.96 -1.93 -4.19
C VAL A 54 -3.91 -0.49 -4.68
N ARG A 55 -3.17 0.36 -3.97
CA ARG A 55 -3.20 1.82 -4.23
C ARG A 55 -1.88 2.45 -4.62
N GLU A 56 -0.78 1.98 -4.07
CA GLU A 56 0.50 2.68 -4.21
C GLU A 56 1.57 1.71 -4.71
N ILE A 57 1.62 0.46 -4.22
CA ILE A 57 2.58 -0.50 -4.75
C ILE A 57 2.15 -1.02 -6.13
N HIS A 58 3.11 -1.26 -7.01
CA HIS A 58 2.90 -1.91 -8.31
C HIS A 58 1.77 -1.33 -9.17
N GLN A 59 1.42 -0.04 -9.01
CA GLN A 59 0.49 0.59 -9.94
C GLN A 59 1.16 0.67 -11.31
N GLU A 60 0.64 -0.11 -12.26
CA GLU A 60 0.97 0.09 -13.67
C GLU A 60 0.57 1.51 -14.04
N VAL A 61 1.54 2.32 -14.43
CA VAL A 61 1.29 3.69 -14.88
C VAL A 61 0.45 3.59 -16.16
N MET A 62 -0.84 3.92 -16.07
CA MET A 62 -1.64 4.05 -17.29
C MET A 62 -1.00 5.13 -18.16
N PRO A 63 -0.55 4.80 -19.39
CA PRO A 63 0.00 5.82 -20.28
C PRO A 63 -1.08 6.88 -20.50
N MET A 64 -0.73 8.15 -20.27
CA MET A 64 -1.68 9.24 -20.49
C MET A 64 -2.23 9.15 -21.92
N PRO A 65 -3.55 9.29 -22.12
CA PRO A 65 -4.08 9.39 -23.47
C PRO A 65 -3.44 10.60 -24.14
N LEU A 66 -2.72 10.38 -25.24
CA LEU A 66 -2.28 11.43 -26.13
C LEU A 66 -3.54 12.21 -26.54
N SER A 67 -3.65 13.47 -26.11
CA SER A 67 -4.73 14.34 -26.58
C SER A 67 -4.62 14.46 -28.09
N ALA A 68 -5.68 14.06 -28.79
CA ALA A 68 -5.85 14.27 -30.24
C ALA A 68 -6.07 15.75 -30.55
#